data_AF-A0A6M1LDH6-F1
#
_entry.id   AF-A0A6M1LDH6-F1
#
_cell.length_a   1.000
_cell.length_b   1.000
_cell.length_c   1.000
_cell.angle_alpha   90.00
_cell.angle_beta   90.00
_cell.angle_gamma   90.00
#
_symmetry.space_group_name_H-M   'P 1'
#
loop_
_entity.id
_entity.type
_entity.pdbx_description
1 polymer ?
#
loop_
_entity_poly.entity_id
_entity_poly.type
_entity_poly.pdbx_seq_one_letter_code
_entity_poly.pdbx_strand_id
1 'polypeptide(L)'
;ARRQLDWRGVACSGAPQVTLRGSVDGRSTTFNRVFTSQVGQNATVTVEIACTVSYADMNLPALTMPDGQRITASFTSPLDRYRSRG
;
A
#
# COMPACT_ATOMS: atom_id res chain seq x y z
N ALA A 1 3.26 9.57 -13.61
CA ALA A 1 3.78 8.30 -14.16
C ALA A 1 3.33 7.13 -13.28
N ARG A 2 2.30 6.38 -13.69
CA ARG A 2 1.89 5.13 -13.04
C ARG A 2 2.62 3.98 -13.74
N ARG A 3 3.90 3.78 -13.42
CA ARG A 3 4.67 2.65 -13.96
C ARG A 3 4.36 1.41 -13.13
N GLN A 4 3.92 0.37 -13.84
CA GLN A 4 3.60 -0.96 -13.36
C GLN A 4 4.69 -1.49 -12.42
N LEU A 5 4.26 -1.92 -11.24
CA LEU A 5 5.02 -2.79 -10.36
C LEU A 5 5.03 -4.18 -11.03
N ASP A 6 5.89 -4.36 -12.03
CA ASP A 6 6.09 -5.64 -12.72
C ASP A 6 7.04 -6.51 -11.89
N TRP A 7 6.49 -7.15 -10.86
CA TRP A 7 7.20 -8.14 -10.04
C TRP A 7 6.95 -9.51 -10.64
N ARG A 8 7.91 -9.99 -11.44
CA ARG A 8 7.86 -11.31 -12.06
C ARG A 8 7.61 -12.39 -10.99
N GLY A 9 6.47 -13.06 -11.07
CA GLY A 9 6.16 -14.29 -10.32
C GLY A 9 4.90 -14.26 -9.45
N VAL A 10 4.31 -13.09 -9.17
CA VAL A 10 3.03 -12.98 -8.44
C VAL A 10 2.20 -11.86 -9.07
N ALA A 11 1.69 -12.10 -10.27
CA ALA A 11 0.82 -11.14 -10.93
C ALA A 11 -0.54 -11.14 -10.22
N CYS A 12 -0.89 -10.04 -9.57
CA CYS A 12 -2.23 -9.83 -9.06
C CYS A 12 -3.23 -10.01 -10.21
N SER A 13 -4.37 -10.68 -9.98
CA SER A 13 -5.38 -10.95 -11.01
C SER A 13 -6.07 -9.68 -11.55
N GLY A 14 -5.77 -8.53 -10.96
CA GLY A 14 -6.18 -7.20 -11.40
C GLY A 14 -5.30 -6.11 -10.77
N ALA A 15 -5.71 -4.85 -10.93
CA ALA A 15 -5.00 -3.73 -10.30
C ALA A 15 -5.00 -3.86 -8.76
N PRO A 16 -3.85 -3.65 -8.10
CA PRO A 16 -3.81 -3.67 -6.64
C PRO A 16 -4.64 -2.52 -6.07
N GLN A 17 -5.29 -2.77 -4.95
CA GLN A 17 -5.91 -1.73 -4.15
C GLN A 17 -4.83 -1.03 -3.34
N VAL A 18 -4.82 0.30 -3.39
CA VAL A 18 -3.83 1.14 -2.69
C VAL A 18 -4.56 2.02 -1.70
N THR A 19 -4.20 1.90 -0.43
CA THR A 19 -4.73 2.73 0.66
C THR A 19 -3.61 3.63 1.17
N LEU A 20 -3.85 4.94 1.18
CA LEU A 20 -2.89 5.94 1.66
C LEU A 20 -3.36 6.50 3.00
N ARG A 21 -2.48 6.49 3.99
CA ARG A 21 -2.72 7.05 5.33
C ARG A 21 -1.50 7.80 5.81
N GLY A 22 -1.64 8.53 6.91
CA GLY A 22 -0.49 9.09 7.58
C GLY A 22 -0.76 9.42 9.04
N SER A 23 0.25 9.92 9.73
CA SER A 23 0.21 10.31 11.13
C SER A 23 1.04 11.57 11.37
N VAL A 24 0.58 12.43 12.27
CA VAL A 24 1.33 13.58 12.79
C VAL A 24 1.36 13.48 14.31
N ASP A 25 2.56 13.52 14.88
CA ASP A 25 2.82 13.38 16.33
C ASP A 25 2.12 12.15 16.93
N GLY A 26 2.13 11.03 16.18
CA GLY A 26 1.50 9.77 16.56
C GLY A 26 -0.02 9.70 16.32
N ARG A 27 -0.66 10.80 15.89
CA ARG A 27 -2.11 10.86 15.64
C ARG A 27 -2.43 10.63 14.16
N SER A 28 -3.23 9.59 13.90
CA SER A 28 -3.67 9.22 12.56
C SER A 28 -4.40 10.35 11.84
N THR A 29 -4.11 10.52 10.55
CA THR A 29 -4.75 11.48 9.67
C THR A 29 -4.63 11.08 8.19
N THR A 30 -5.10 11.95 7.29
CA THR A 30 -5.05 11.69 5.85
C THR A 30 -3.65 11.92 5.30
N PHE A 31 -3.29 11.18 4.25
CA PHE A 31 -2.01 11.32 3.55
C PHE A 31 -1.69 12.78 3.20
N ASN A 32 -2.65 13.51 2.63
CA ASN A 32 -2.47 14.92 2.24
C ASN A 32 -2.22 15.84 3.44
N ARG A 33 -2.91 15.62 4.57
CA ARG A 33 -2.74 16.47 5.76
C ARG A 33 -1.36 16.30 6.40
N VAL A 34 -0.75 15.12 6.28
CA VAL A 34 0.63 14.91 6.75
C VAL A 34 1.62 15.78 5.98
N PHE A 35 1.44 15.95 4.67
CA PHE A 35 2.32 16.80 3.87
C PHE A 35 2.23 18.29 4.21
N THR A 36 1.12 18.72 4.82
CA THR A 36 0.89 20.08 5.31
C THR A 36 1.15 20.23 6.82
N SER A 37 1.72 19.23 7.50
CA SER A 37 2.10 19.37 8.91
C SER A 37 3.13 20.50 9.08
N GLN A 38 3.11 21.15 10.24
CA GLN A 38 4.04 22.23 10.57
C GLN A 38 5.48 21.72 10.64
N VAL A 39 6.42 22.64 10.42
CA VAL A 39 7.85 22.38 10.60
C VAL A 39 8.12 21.93 12.03
N GLY A 40 8.97 20.92 12.19
CA GLY A 40 9.32 20.33 13.47
C GLY A 40 8.38 19.22 13.95
N GLN A 41 7.20 19.04 13.35
CA GLN A 41 6.30 17.94 13.70
C GLN A 41 6.80 16.61 13.15
N ASN A 42 6.66 15.55 13.96
CA ASN A 42 6.97 14.19 13.51
C ASN A 42 5.82 13.68 12.64
N ALA A 43 6.11 13.42 11.37
CA ALA A 43 5.13 13.05 10.38
C ALA A 43 5.52 11.73 9.73
N THR A 44 4.56 10.82 9.53
CA THR A 44 4.78 9.56 8.79
C THR A 44 3.67 9.35 7.77
N VAL A 45 4.01 8.74 6.64
CA VAL A 45 3.05 8.24 5.65
C VAL A 45 3.12 6.73 5.60
N THR A 46 1.97 6.11 5.42
CA THR A 46 1.85 4.68 5.27
C THR A 46 1.08 4.39 3.98
N VAL A 47 1.67 3.51 3.15
CA VAL A 47 1.04 2.96 1.96
C VAL A 47 0.76 1.49 2.23
N GLU A 48 -0.51 1.12 2.14
CA GLU A 48 -0.93 -0.28 2.14
C GLU A 48 -1.31 -0.68 0.72
N ILE A 49 -0.71 -1.76 0.24
CA ILE A 49 -0.97 -2.36 -1.06
C ILE A 49 -1.62 -3.70 -0.81
N ALA A 50 -2.75 -3.96 -1.46
CA ALA A 50 -3.47 -5.21 -1.28
C ALA A 50 -3.99 -5.73 -2.61
N CYS A 51 -3.77 -7.02 -2.88
CA CYS A 51 -4.16 -7.61 -4.15
C CYS A 51 -4.59 -9.07 -4.00
N THR A 52 -5.30 -9.57 -5.01
CA THR A 52 -5.73 -10.97 -5.07
C THR A 52 -4.83 -11.72 -6.05
N VAL A 53 -4.24 -12.81 -5.60
CA VAL A 53 -3.52 -13.78 -6.42
C VAL A 53 -4.50 -14.88 -6.78
N SER A 54 -4.62 -15.22 -8.06
CA SER A 54 -5.53 -16.29 -8.50
C SER A 54 -4.89 -17.67 -8.37
N TYR A 55 -5.71 -18.68 -8.12
CA TYR A 55 -5.32 -20.10 -8.15
C TYR A 55 -5.84 -20.83 -9.40
N ALA A 56 -6.24 -20.10 -10.44
CA ALA A 56 -6.84 -20.69 -11.64
C ALA A 56 -5.92 -21.67 -12.38
N ASP A 57 -4.60 -21.56 -12.21
CA ASP A 57 -3.59 -22.47 -12.72
C ASP A 57 -3.42 -23.74 -11.89
N MET A 58 -3.91 -23.75 -10.64
CA MET A 58 -3.85 -24.86 -9.68
C MET A 58 -5.20 -25.57 -9.53
N ASN A 59 -5.90 -25.82 -10.64
CA ASN A 59 -7.20 -26.49 -10.58
C ASN A 59 -7.04 -28.01 -10.33
N LEU A 60 -7.58 -28.48 -9.19
CA LEU A 60 -7.66 -29.90 -8.84
C LEU A 60 -9.13 -30.34 -8.92
N PRO A 61 -9.55 -31.08 -9.97
CA PRO A 61 -10.96 -31.38 -10.25
C PRO A 61 -11.73 -32.09 -9.13
N ALA A 62 -11.00 -32.76 -8.22
CA ALA A 62 -11.59 -33.51 -7.10
C ALA A 62 -11.85 -32.63 -5.84
N LEU A 63 -11.48 -31.35 -5.85
CA LEU A 63 -11.55 -30.46 -4.69
C LEU A 63 -12.21 -29.12 -5.04
N THR A 64 -13.03 -28.59 -4.14
CA THR A 64 -13.51 -27.20 -4.23
C THR A 64 -12.38 -26.26 -3.81
N MET A 65 -11.75 -25.61 -4.79
CA MET A 65 -10.68 -24.65 -4.57
C MET A 65 -11.24 -23.22 -4.48
N PRO A 66 -10.69 -22.35 -3.61
CA PRO A 66 -11.01 -20.93 -3.63
C PRO A 66 -10.46 -20.27 -4.90
N ASP A 67 -11.12 -19.21 -5.39
CA ASP A 67 -10.73 -18.52 -6.63
C ASP A 67 -9.35 -17.83 -6.55
N GLY A 68 -8.87 -17.60 -5.33
CA GLY A 68 -7.57 -16.99 -5.06
C GLY A 68 -7.38 -16.61 -3.59
N GLN A 69 -6.27 -15.92 -3.33
CA GLN A 69 -5.91 -15.42 -2.00
C GLN A 69 -5.59 -13.94 -2.05
N ARG A 70 -6.11 -13.20 -1.06
CA ARG A 70 -5.78 -11.79 -0.88
C ARG A 70 -4.53 -11.64 -0.03
N ILE A 71 -3.55 -10.91 -0.57
CA ILE A 71 -2.28 -10.58 0.09
C ILE A 71 -2.18 -9.06 0.31
N THR A 72 -1.51 -8.67 1.39
CA THR A 72 -1.36 -7.27 1.81
C THR A 72 0.10 -6.98 2.18
N ALA A 73 0.60 -5.82 1.79
CA ALA A 73 1.90 -5.29 2.19
C ALA A 73 1.75 -3.84 2.65
N SER A 74 2.50 -3.44 3.69
CA SER A 74 2.44 -2.10 4.25
C SER A 74 3.84 -1.51 4.36
N PHE A 75 3.99 -0.27 3.92
CA PHE A 75 5.24 0.47 3.91
C PHE A 75 5.02 1.79 4.64
N THR A 76 5.83 2.05 5.66
CA THR A 76 5.76 3.30 6.42
C THR A 76 7.07 4.04 6.28
N SER A 77 6.98 5.34 6.01
CA SER A 77 8.14 6.22 5.83
C SER A 77 7.95 7.50 6.63
N PRO A 78 8.97 7.98 7.36
CA PRO A 78 8.93 9.30 7.97
C PRO A 78 9.03 10.38 6.90
N LEU A 79 8.27 11.45 7.07
CA LEU A 79 8.51 12.70 6.36
C LEU A 79 9.60 13.47 7.10
N ASP A 80 10.48 14.11 6.33
CA ASP A 80 11.43 15.05 6.91
C ASP A 80 10.70 16.19 7.64
N ARG A 81 10.94 16.31 8.94
CA ARG A 81 10.33 17.32 9.81
C ARG A 81 10.78 18.75 9.51
N TYR A 82 11.92 18.93 8.84
CA TYR A 82 12.47 20.23 8.46
C TYR A 82 12.42 20.48 6.96
N ARG A 83 11.66 19.67 6.22
CA ARG A 83 11.37 19.94 4.80
C ARG A 83 10.92 21.39 4.65
N SER A 84 11.74 22.21 3.99
CA SER A 84 11.30 23.54 3.58
C SER A 84 10.33 23.35 2.42
N ARG A 85 9.12 23.88 2.56
CA ARG A 85 8.28 24.21 1.41
C ARG A 85 8.43 25.72 1.23
N GLY A 86 9.37 26.11 0.38
CA GLY A 86 9.36 27.44 -0.20
C GLY A 86 8.11 27.61 -1.05
#